data_AF-A0A954RPT6-F1
#
_entry.id   AF-A0A954RPT6-F1
#
_cell.length_a   1.000
_cell.length_b   1.000
_cell.length_c   1.000
_cell.angle_alpha   90.00
_cell.angle_beta   90.00
_cell.angle_gamma   90.00
#
_symmetry.space_group_name_H-M   'P 1'
#
loop_
_entity.id
_entity.type
_entity.pdbx_description
1 polymer ?
#
loop_
_entity_poly.entity_id
_entity_poly.type
_entity_poly.pdbx_seq_one_letter_code
_entity_poly.pdbx_strand_id
1 'polypeptide(L)'
;VEMKVSGNDMPLIREGDRVRLQFEGWPAVQFVGWPSVAVGTFGGKVNRIFPTDDGKGNFRVVVTADNHFERESGWPDSRYLRQGVRANGWVLLREVSLGYEIWRQLNGFPATVSDEAPTKGKDKSDSKAPKVKLPK
;
A
#
# COMPACT_ATOMS: atom_id res chain seq x y z
N VAL A 1 -11.83 -9.06 1.61
CA VAL A 1 -11.25 -9.65 0.38
C VAL A 1 -9.92 -10.25 0.73
N GLU A 2 -9.61 -11.43 0.21
CA GLU A 2 -8.28 -12.02 0.33
C GLU A 2 -7.48 -11.74 -0.93
N MET A 3 -6.29 -11.18 -0.77
CA MET A 3 -5.33 -10.96 -1.84
C MET A 3 -4.12 -11.88 -1.67
N LYS A 4 -3.59 -12.36 -2.79
CA LYS A 4 -2.32 -13.05 -2.86
C LYS A 4 -1.25 -12.06 -3.30
N VAL A 5 -0.12 -12.05 -2.61
CA VAL A 5 0.99 -11.14 -2.89
C VAL A 5 2.29 -11.92 -2.92
N SER A 6 3.18 -11.59 -3.85
CA SER A 6 4.51 -12.19 -3.95
C SER A 6 5.36 -11.90 -2.70
N GLY A 7 6.17 -12.86 -2.28
CA GLY A 7 7.15 -12.67 -1.21
C GLY A 7 8.13 -11.51 -1.45
N ASN A 8 8.40 -11.17 -2.71
CA ASN A 8 9.26 -10.02 -3.06
C ASN A 8 8.61 -8.68 -2.68
N ASP A 9 7.29 -8.58 -2.76
CA ASP A 9 6.54 -7.35 -2.50
C ASP A 9 6.10 -7.25 -1.05
N MET A 10 6.12 -8.35 -0.31
CA MET A 10 5.66 -8.44 1.08
C MET A 10 6.33 -7.46 2.05
N PRO A 11 7.65 -7.20 1.98
CA PRO A 11 8.30 -6.21 2.82
C PRO A 11 7.82 -4.77 2.60
N LEU A 12 7.14 -4.49 1.48
CA LEU A 12 6.65 -3.16 1.12
C LEU A 12 5.26 -2.87 1.69
N ILE A 13 4.56 -3.88 2.20
CA ILE A 13 3.17 -3.79 2.64
C ILE A 13 3.09 -3.81 4.16
N ARG A 14 2.24 -2.94 4.72
CA ARG A 14 1.96 -2.81 6.14
C ARG A 14 0.46 -2.87 6.40
N GLU A 15 0.09 -3.23 7.63
CA GLU A 15 -1.29 -3.08 8.10
C GLU A 15 -1.68 -1.59 8.07
N GLY A 16 -2.88 -1.31 7.57
CA GLY A 16 -3.37 0.04 7.34
C GLY A 16 -3.06 0.62 5.96
N ASP A 17 -2.19 -0.02 5.16
CA ASP A 17 -1.89 0.45 3.80
C ASP A 17 -3.15 0.49 2.94
N ARG A 18 -3.25 1.52 2.12
CA ARG A 18 -4.41 1.75 1.27
C ARG A 18 -4.40 0.78 0.11
N VAL A 19 -5.57 0.31 -0.27
CA VAL A 19 -5.76 -0.63 -1.36
C VAL A 19 -6.84 -0.09 -2.29
N ARG A 20 -6.61 -0.22 -3.60
CA ARG A 20 -7.65 -0.07 -4.61
C ARG A 20 -8.03 -1.44 -5.12
N LEU A 21 -9.33 -1.73 -5.14
CA LEU A 21 -9.86 -3.02 -5.57
C LEU A 21 -10.76 -2.85 -6.79
N GLN A 22 -10.65 -3.75 -7.75
CA GLN A 22 -11.59 -3.90 -8.85
C GLN A 22 -12.20 -5.29 -8.77
N PHE A 23 -13.52 -5.35 -8.59
CA PHE A 23 -14.25 -6.62 -8.55
C PHE A 23 -14.64 -7.06 -9.96
N GLU A 24 -14.38 -8.33 -10.30
CA GLU A 24 -14.86 -8.89 -11.56
C GLU A 24 -16.39 -8.97 -11.58
N GLY A 25 -16.98 -8.74 -12.75
CA GLY A 25 -18.44 -8.72 -12.92
C GLY A 25 -19.11 -7.44 -12.44
N TRP A 26 -18.36 -6.49 -11.89
CA TRP A 26 -18.86 -5.14 -11.61
C TRP A 26 -18.46 -4.20 -12.76
N PRO A 27 -19.40 -3.73 -13.58
CA PRO A 27 -19.05 -2.96 -14.77
C PRO A 27 -18.59 -1.55 -14.36
N ALA A 28 -17.45 -1.12 -14.89
CA ALA A 28 -17.03 0.27 -14.85
C ALA A 28 -17.84 1.06 -15.89
N VAL A 29 -19.12 1.35 -15.61
CA VAL A 29 -19.96 2.07 -16.58
C VAL A 29 -19.76 3.57 -16.43
N GLN A 30 -19.00 4.18 -17.35
CA GLN A 30 -19.01 5.63 -17.55
C GLN A 30 -20.14 5.99 -18.52
N PHE A 31 -21.26 6.49 -18.00
CA PHE A 31 -22.25 7.19 -18.82
C PHE A 31 -21.84 8.66 -18.97
N VAL A 32 -21.83 9.18 -20.20
CA VAL A 32 -21.63 10.59 -20.51
C VAL A 32 -22.84 11.36 -19.97
N GLY A 33 -22.77 11.86 -18.73
CA GLY A 33 -23.85 12.64 -18.11
C GLY A 33 -24.03 12.48 -16.60
N TRP A 34 -23.36 11.52 -15.94
CA TRP A 34 -23.44 11.32 -14.49
C TRP A 34 -22.04 11.27 -13.85
N PRO A 35 -21.54 12.37 -13.27
CA PRO A 35 -20.17 12.45 -12.72
C PRO A 35 -19.88 11.51 -11.54
N SER A 36 -20.89 10.94 -10.89
CA SER A 36 -20.77 10.24 -9.61
C SER A 36 -20.55 8.72 -9.69
N VAL A 37 -20.62 8.10 -10.88
CA VAL A 37 -20.63 6.62 -11.04
C VAL A 37 -19.41 6.07 -11.79
N ALA A 38 -18.32 6.84 -11.92
CA ALA A 38 -17.04 6.34 -12.46
C ALA A 38 -16.24 5.53 -11.41
N VAL A 39 -16.91 4.68 -10.61
CA VAL A 39 -16.30 3.93 -9.51
C VAL A 39 -15.99 2.51 -9.98
N GLY A 40 -15.11 2.39 -10.97
CA GLY A 40 -14.58 1.09 -11.42
C GLY A 40 -13.63 0.45 -10.40
N THR A 41 -13.21 1.22 -9.39
CA THR A 41 -12.36 0.77 -8.29
C THR A 41 -12.90 1.22 -6.94
N PHE A 42 -12.74 0.37 -5.94
CA PHE A 42 -13.24 0.55 -4.58
C PHE A 42 -12.08 0.73 -3.61
N GLY A 43 -12.28 1.62 -2.62
CA GLY A 43 -11.33 1.84 -1.53
C GLY A 43 -11.29 0.66 -0.57
N GLY A 44 -10.10 0.28 -0.14
CA GLY A 44 -9.87 -0.71 0.89
C GLY A 44 -8.61 -0.39 1.68
N LYS A 45 -8.41 -1.10 2.77
CA LYS A 45 -7.17 -1.06 3.55
C LYS A 45 -6.73 -2.45 3.97
N VAL A 46 -5.42 -2.64 4.08
CA VAL A 46 -4.85 -3.87 4.63
C VAL A 46 -5.26 -3.98 6.09
N ASN A 47 -6.01 -5.02 6.42
CA ASN A 47 -6.46 -5.30 7.78
C ASN A 47 -5.55 -6.29 8.50
N ARG A 48 -4.99 -7.26 7.76
CA ARG A 48 -4.10 -8.28 8.32
C ARG A 48 -3.19 -8.86 7.26
N ILE A 49 -1.94 -9.12 7.65
CA ILE A 49 -0.96 -9.86 6.86
C ILE A 49 -0.72 -11.22 7.52
N PHE A 50 -0.79 -12.31 6.75
CA PHE A 50 -0.44 -13.63 7.26
C PHE A 50 1.07 -13.89 7.09
N PRO A 51 1.77 -14.38 8.12
CA PRO A 51 3.23 -14.58 8.09
C PRO A 51 3.68 -15.85 7.34
N THR A 52 2.75 -16.68 6.88
CA THR A 52 3.03 -17.97 6.24
C THR A 52 2.64 -17.91 4.77
N ASP A 53 3.50 -18.45 3.90
CA ASP A 53 3.27 -18.52 2.47
C ASP A 53 2.41 -19.75 2.09
N ASP A 54 1.95 -19.79 0.83
CA ASP A 54 1.18 -20.89 0.27
C ASP A 54 2.04 -22.08 -0.24
N GLY A 55 3.31 -22.14 0.17
CA GLY A 55 4.31 -23.09 -0.31
C GLY A 55 4.86 -22.77 -1.70
N LYS A 56 4.39 -21.68 -2.33
CA LYS A 56 4.86 -21.17 -3.63
C LYS A 56 5.43 -19.76 -3.52
N GLY A 57 5.69 -19.28 -2.30
CA GLY A 57 6.20 -17.93 -2.05
C GLY A 57 5.16 -16.82 -2.18
N ASN A 58 3.85 -17.13 -2.19
CA ASN A 58 2.81 -16.12 -2.09
C ASN A 58 2.25 -16.04 -0.68
N PHE A 59 2.05 -14.82 -0.20
CA PHE A 59 1.49 -14.52 1.10
C PHE A 59 0.04 -14.06 0.97
N ARG A 60 -0.75 -14.34 2.00
CA ARG A 60 -2.15 -13.95 2.08
C ARG A 60 -2.28 -12.63 2.83
N VAL A 61 -3.01 -11.70 2.24
CA VAL A 61 -3.33 -10.39 2.82
C VAL A 61 -4.84 -10.23 2.85
N VAL A 62 -5.39 -9.83 3.99
CA VAL A 62 -6.81 -9.53 4.15
C VAL A 62 -7.01 -8.04 4.02
N VAL A 63 -7.86 -7.67 3.08
CA VAL A 63 -8.29 -6.29 2.86
C VAL A 63 -9.73 -6.15 3.35
N THR A 64 -10.03 -5.01 3.97
CA THR A 64 -11.39 -4.59 4.35
C THR A 64 -11.75 -3.31 3.61
N ALA A 65 -13.05 -3.01 3.49
CA ALA A 65 -13.49 -1.75 2.91
C ALA A 65 -12.91 -0.55 3.70
N ASP A 66 -12.52 0.49 2.98
CA ASP A 66 -12.07 1.74 3.54
C ASP A 66 -12.76 2.87 2.79
N ASN A 67 -13.40 3.78 3.53
CA ASN A 67 -14.17 4.90 3.00
C ASN A 67 -13.38 6.19 3.25
N HIS A 68 -12.11 6.18 2.89
CA HIS A 68 -11.22 7.29 3.20
C HIS A 68 -11.68 8.58 2.51
N PHE A 69 -12.20 8.49 1.30
CA PHE A 69 -12.72 9.65 0.58
C PHE A 69 -14.24 9.75 0.75
N GLU A 70 -14.77 10.95 0.94
CA GLU A 70 -16.22 11.20 1.09
C GLU A 70 -17.06 10.70 -0.10
N ARG A 71 -16.44 10.55 -1.27
CA ARG A 71 -17.05 10.02 -2.50
C ARG A 71 -17.08 8.48 -2.55
N GLU A 72 -16.57 7.79 -1.53
CA GLU A 72 -16.54 6.33 -1.47
C GLU A 72 -17.68 5.78 -0.61
N SER A 73 -18.62 5.12 -1.27
CA SER A 73 -19.81 4.52 -0.64
C SER A 73 -19.56 3.12 -0.06
N GLY A 74 -18.30 2.73 0.16
CA GLY A 74 -17.92 1.35 0.49
C GLY A 74 -17.94 0.40 -0.69
N TRP A 75 -17.80 -0.89 -0.39
CA TRP A 75 -17.85 -1.95 -1.39
C TRP A 75 -19.30 -2.23 -1.83
N PRO A 76 -19.51 -2.82 -3.03
CA PRO A 76 -20.82 -3.27 -3.44
C PRO A 76 -21.43 -4.23 -2.42
N ASP A 77 -22.76 -4.23 -2.35
CA ASP A 77 -23.54 -5.09 -1.46
C ASP A 77 -23.13 -6.58 -1.65
N SER A 78 -23.12 -7.34 -0.55
CA SER A 78 -22.78 -8.76 -0.54
C SER A 78 -23.62 -9.62 -1.49
N ARG A 79 -24.76 -9.11 -1.96
CA ARG A 79 -25.55 -9.70 -3.05
C ARG A 79 -24.77 -9.85 -4.36
N TYR A 80 -23.84 -8.93 -4.60
CA TYR A 80 -23.00 -8.87 -5.78
C TYR A 80 -21.59 -9.41 -5.51
N LEU A 81 -21.05 -9.18 -4.29
CA LEU A 81 -19.77 -9.73 -3.86
C LEU A 81 -19.92 -11.10 -3.19
N ARG A 82 -20.31 -12.10 -3.97
CA ARG A 82 -20.38 -13.48 -3.50
C ARG A 82 -18.99 -14.06 -3.22
N GLN A 83 -18.93 -15.06 -2.34
CA GLN A 83 -17.73 -15.86 -2.20
C GLN A 83 -17.35 -16.48 -3.56
N GLY A 84 -16.08 -16.40 -3.93
CA GLY A 84 -15.58 -16.86 -5.23
C GLY A 84 -15.53 -15.77 -6.31
N VAL A 85 -16.13 -14.59 -6.09
CA VAL A 85 -15.90 -13.43 -6.96
C VAL A 85 -14.43 -13.04 -6.89
N ARG A 86 -13.81 -12.89 -8.06
CA ARG A 86 -12.43 -12.46 -8.17
C ARG A 86 -12.33 -10.93 -8.03
N ALA A 87 -11.20 -10.49 -7.51
CA ALA A 87 -10.85 -9.09 -7.43
C ALA A 87 -9.39 -8.90 -7.81
N ASN A 88 -9.12 -7.85 -8.58
CA ASN A 88 -7.78 -7.33 -8.77
C ASN A 88 -7.55 -6.22 -7.75
N GLY A 89 -6.37 -6.18 -7.14
CA GLY A 89 -6.08 -5.22 -6.09
C GLY A 89 -4.70 -4.63 -6.25
N TRP A 90 -4.60 -3.33 -5.96
CA TRP A 90 -3.35 -2.58 -5.92
C TRP A 90 -3.18 -2.02 -4.51
N VAL A 91 -2.12 -2.44 -3.83
CA VAL A 91 -1.73 -1.80 -2.57
C VAL A 91 -0.94 -0.54 -2.93
N LEU A 92 -1.42 0.61 -2.47
CA LEU A 92 -0.73 1.86 -2.63
C LEU A 92 0.39 1.90 -1.60
N LEU A 93 1.61 1.91 -2.11
CA LEU A 93 2.79 2.18 -1.31
C LEU A 93 2.80 3.67 -0.90
N ARG A 94 3.96 4.15 -0.47
CA ARG A 94 4.12 5.54 -0.02
C ARG A 94 3.78 6.58 -1.11
N GLU A 95 3.32 7.73 -0.66
CA GLU A 95 3.11 8.89 -1.52
C GLU A 95 4.44 9.61 -1.74
N VAL A 96 4.80 9.84 -3.00
CA VAL A 96 6.01 10.53 -3.42
C VAL A 96 5.68 11.58 -4.47
N SER A 97 6.57 12.55 -4.66
CA SER A 97 6.41 13.51 -5.76
C SER A 97 6.48 12.77 -7.10
N LEU A 98 5.63 13.19 -8.05
CA LEU A 98 5.55 12.56 -9.38
C LEU A 98 6.90 12.52 -10.10
N GLY A 99 7.68 13.61 -10.00
CA GLY A 99 9.02 13.68 -10.60
C GLY A 99 10.01 12.68 -10.01
N TYR A 100 9.96 12.44 -8.69
CA TYR A 100 10.81 11.45 -8.04
C TYR A 100 10.48 10.03 -8.52
N GLU A 101 9.19 9.70 -8.61
CA GLU A 101 8.74 8.38 -9.03
C GLU A 101 9.12 8.06 -10.48
N ILE A 102 8.97 9.04 -11.39
CA ILE A 102 9.42 8.91 -12.79
C ILE A 102 10.94 8.70 -12.84
N TRP A 103 11.72 9.52 -12.13
CA TRP A 103 13.18 9.37 -12.08
C TRP A 103 13.59 8.00 -11.53
N ARG A 104 12.95 7.53 -10.44
CA ARG A 104 13.22 6.24 -9.80
C ARG A 104 12.99 5.09 -10.78
N GLN A 105 11.87 5.11 -11.50
CA GLN A 105 11.51 4.09 -12.48
C GLN A 105 12.47 4.07 -13.68
N LEU A 106 12.87 5.24 -14.21
CA LEU A 106 13.83 5.33 -15.31
C LEU A 106 15.21 4.76 -14.94
N ASN A 107 15.61 4.88 -13.67
CA ASN A 107 16.89 4.33 -13.17
C ASN A 107 16.78 2.89 -12.66
N GLY A 108 15.59 2.28 -12.70
CA GLY A 108 15.38 0.90 -12.25
C GLY A 108 15.56 0.68 -10.75
N PHE A 109 15.48 1.73 -9.92
CA PHE A 109 15.59 1.57 -8.48
C PHE A 109 14.33 0.92 -7.91
N PRO A 110 14.44 -0.04 -6.98
CA PRO A 110 13.29 -0.68 -6.37
C PRO A 110 12.50 0.30 -5.48
N ALA A 111 11.29 -0.09 -5.11
CA ALA A 111 10.58 0.62 -4.05
C ALA A 111 11.29 0.37 -2.71
N THR A 112 11.53 1.44 -1.96
CA THR A 112 12.10 1.42 -0.60
C THR A 112 11.03 1.20 0.46
N VAL A 113 11.44 0.52 1.54
CA VAL A 113 10.67 0.26 2.77
C VAL A 113 10.82 1.39 3.80
N SER A 114 11.90 2.19 3.71
CA SER A 114 12.25 3.17 4.73
C SER A 114 11.36 4.42 4.68
N ASP A 115 10.81 4.79 5.84
CA ASP A 115 10.06 6.04 6.06
C ASP A 115 11.01 7.26 6.18
N GLU A 116 12.33 7.01 6.24
CA GLU A 116 13.37 8.04 6.31
C GLU A 116 14.05 8.18 4.96
N ALA A 117 14.07 9.42 4.44
CA ALA A 117 14.95 9.77 3.34
C ALA A 117 16.41 9.49 3.75
N PRO A 118 17.31 9.07 2.83
CA PRO A 118 18.72 9.03 3.14
C PRO A 118 19.16 10.46 3.45
N THR A 119 19.32 10.79 4.73
CA THR A 119 19.88 12.06 5.16
C THR A 119 21.27 12.15 4.54
N LYS A 120 21.42 13.03 3.54
CA LYS A 120 22.73 13.41 3.01
C LYS A 120 23.59 13.85 4.19
N GLY A 121 24.71 13.15 4.39
CA GLY A 121 25.67 13.48 5.43
C GLY A 121 26.10 14.96 5.37
N LYS A 122 25.84 15.66 6.47
CA LYS A 122 26.48 16.85 7.05
C LYS A 122 25.91 16.88 8.49
N ASP A 123 26.67 16.77 9.57
CA ASP A 123 27.97 17.40 9.83
C ASP A 123 28.83 16.60 10.83
N LYS A 124 30.14 16.63 10.59
CA LYS A 124 31.13 16.61 11.67
C LYS A 124 30.86 17.84 12.55
N SER A 125 30.27 17.67 13.72
CA SER A 125 30.46 18.62 14.82
C SER A 125 30.71 17.84 16.11
N ASP A 126 31.95 17.96 16.59
CA ASP A 126 32.47 17.62 17.91
C ASP A 126 31.43 17.38 19.02
N SER A 127 30.97 16.14 19.18
CA SER A 127 30.47 15.68 20.47
C SER A 127 31.68 15.22 21.30
N LYS A 128 32.35 16.20 21.89
CA LYS A 128 33.39 16.05 22.92
C LYS A 128 32.86 15.13 24.02
N ALA A 129 33.39 13.90 24.11
CA ALA A 129 33.03 12.95 25.16
C ALA A 129 33.25 13.58 26.55
N PRO A 130 32.29 13.48 27.50
CA PRO A 130 32.53 13.95 28.86
C PRO A 130 33.56 13.03 29.52
N LYS A 131 34.73 13.58 29.86
CA LYS A 131 35.74 12.88 30.67
C LYS A 131 35.14 12.53 32.02
N VAL A 132 34.80 11.26 32.21
CA VAL A 132 34.44 10.71 33.53
C VAL A 132 35.71 10.72 34.39
N LYS A 133 35.72 11.54 35.45
CA LYS A 133 36.78 11.54 36.46
C LYS A 133 36.53 10.38 37.42
N LEU A 134 37.50 9.47 37.56
CA LEU A 134 37.47 8.47 38.64
C LEU A 134 37.79 9.14 39.99
N PRO A 135 37.08 8.79 41.08
CA PRO A 135 37.44 9.22 42.43
C PRO A 135 38.73 8.52 42.90
N LYS A 136 39.51 9.23 43.73
CA LYS A 136 40.72 8.74 44.41
C LYS A 136 40.38 7.86 45.59
#